data_AF-A0A0L0KNL1-F1
#
_entry.id   AF-A0A0L0KNL1-F1
#
_cell.length_a   1.000
_cell.length_b   1.000
_cell.length_c   1.000
_cell.angle_alpha   90.00
_cell.angle_beta   90.00
_cell.angle_gamma   90.00
#
_symmetry.space_group_name_H-M   'P 1'
#
loop_
_entity.id
_entity.type
_entity.pdbx_description
1 polymer ?
#
loop_
_entity_poly.entity_id
_entity_poly.type
_entity_poly.pdbx_seq_one_letter_code
_entity_poly.pdbx_strand_id
1 'polypeptide(L)'
;MSDSFSLHGLRFAFGTLTVIPVRVSRWDRGAARGGMTWAPVVGVVVGGCAAALGGVLLVLGTGAMVAAVASVAVPAVLTRGLHLDGLADTADGLGSGKPAEDALRVMKQSDIGPFGVLTLVLVLLAQVAAVSRLYEESWGRGAFGVV
;
A
#
# COMPACT_ATOMS: atom_id res chain seq x y z
N MET A 1 -19.20 13.04 22.58
CA MET A 1 -17.99 13.73 22.06
C MET A 1 -16.98 12.78 21.38
N SER A 2 -17.09 11.44 21.50
CA SER A 2 -16.20 10.49 20.78
C SER A 2 -16.62 10.21 19.33
N ASP A 3 -17.91 10.22 19.01
CA ASP A 3 -18.40 9.82 17.67
C ASP A 3 -17.95 10.77 16.57
N SER A 4 -17.91 12.08 16.86
CA SER A 4 -17.37 13.06 15.92
C SER A 4 -15.87 12.84 15.72
N PHE A 5 -15.09 12.60 16.77
CA PHE A 5 -13.65 12.36 16.65
C PHE A 5 -13.34 11.12 15.80
N SER A 6 -14.13 10.05 15.99
CA SER A 6 -14.04 8.80 15.24
C SER A 6 -14.31 8.99 13.74
N LEU A 7 -15.39 9.69 13.37
CA LEU A 7 -15.75 9.91 11.96
C LEU A 7 -14.75 10.81 11.23
N HIS A 8 -14.22 11.84 11.90
CA HIS A 8 -13.17 12.69 11.33
C HIS A 8 -11.89 11.89 11.06
N GLY A 9 -11.50 11.03 12.00
CA GLY A 9 -10.36 10.12 11.83
C GLY A 9 -10.57 9.17 10.65
N LEU A 10 -11.71 8.49 10.58
CA LEU A 10 -12.04 7.57 9.49
C LEU A 10 -11.98 8.26 8.12
N ARG A 11 -12.59 9.45 8.00
CA ARG A 11 -12.55 10.25 6.76
C ARG A 11 -11.14 10.67 6.39
N PHE A 12 -10.33 11.07 7.37
CA PHE A 12 -8.92 11.40 7.16
C PHE A 12 -8.16 10.17 6.65
N ALA A 13 -8.32 9.01 7.30
CA ALA A 13 -7.63 7.78 6.93
C ALA A 13 -7.92 7.37 5.48
N PHE A 14 -9.19 7.26 5.09
CA PHE A 14 -9.54 6.90 3.71
C PHE A 14 -9.15 7.98 2.71
N GLY A 15 -9.31 9.26 3.04
CA GLY A 15 -8.96 10.37 2.14
C GLY A 15 -7.46 10.53 1.91
N THR A 16 -6.63 10.15 2.87
CA THR A 16 -5.16 10.26 2.78
C THR A 16 -4.51 8.97 2.30
N LEU A 17 -4.99 7.81 2.76
CA LEU A 17 -4.34 6.51 2.47
C LEU A 17 -4.90 5.83 1.22
N THR A 18 -6.00 6.32 0.64
CA THR A 18 -6.59 5.73 -0.56
C THR A 18 -6.93 6.76 -1.64
N VAL A 19 -7.21 6.27 -2.85
CA VAL A 19 -7.69 7.04 -4.00
C VAL A 19 -9.14 7.51 -3.83
N ILE A 20 -9.89 6.91 -2.90
CA ILE A 20 -11.33 7.14 -2.72
C ILE A 20 -11.56 8.63 -2.40
N PRO A 21 -12.43 9.33 -3.16
CA PRO A 21 -12.71 10.73 -2.92
C PRO A 21 -13.52 10.89 -1.63
N VAL A 22 -12.83 11.23 -0.53
CA VAL A 22 -13.45 11.50 0.77
C VAL A 22 -13.31 12.98 1.12
N ARG A 23 -14.41 13.63 1.50
CA ARG A 23 -14.37 15.00 2.03
C ARG A 23 -13.78 15.00 3.43
N VAL A 24 -12.53 15.46 3.55
CA VAL A 24 -11.86 15.67 4.83
C VAL A 24 -12.28 17.02 5.40
N SER A 25 -13.06 17.02 6.48
CA SER A 25 -13.60 18.25 7.10
C SER A 25 -12.67 18.91 8.10
N ARG A 26 -11.60 18.23 8.52
CA ARG A 26 -10.63 18.73 9.52
C ARG A 26 -9.21 18.30 9.15
N TRP A 27 -8.32 19.27 9.01
CA TRP A 27 -6.91 19.04 8.64
C TRP A 27 -6.00 19.58 9.75
N ASP A 28 -5.82 18.79 10.81
CA ASP A 28 -4.89 19.11 11.89
C ASP A 28 -4.26 17.85 12.49
N ARG A 29 -3.29 18.03 13.40
CA ARG A 29 -2.58 16.93 14.06
C ARG A 29 -3.50 15.99 14.83
N GLY A 30 -4.61 16.48 15.38
CA GLY A 30 -5.56 15.67 16.12
C GLY A 30 -6.34 14.73 15.19
N ALA A 31 -6.85 15.25 14.08
CA ALA A 31 -7.53 14.49 13.04
C ALA A 31 -6.58 13.46 12.39
N ALA A 32 -5.33 13.85 12.11
CA ALA A 32 -4.32 12.94 11.57
C ALA A 32 -4.02 11.79 12.55
N ARG A 33 -3.83 12.08 13.85
CA ARG A 33 -3.62 11.05 14.87
C ARG A 33 -4.81 10.09 14.96
N GLY A 34 -6.03 10.62 14.93
CA GLY A 34 -7.25 9.82 14.86
C GLY A 34 -7.30 8.96 13.59
N GLY A 35 -6.95 9.53 12.43
CA GLY A 35 -6.90 8.80 11.16
C GLY A 35 -5.90 7.65 11.16
N MET A 36 -4.73 7.82 11.78
CA MET A 36 -3.76 6.73 11.88
C MET A 36 -4.28 5.54 12.70
N THR A 37 -5.18 5.75 13.68
CA THR A 37 -5.82 4.63 14.39
C THR A 37 -6.77 3.81 13.51
N TRP A 38 -7.23 4.40 12.39
CA TRP A 38 -8.06 3.74 11.38
C TRP A 38 -7.27 3.14 10.21
N ALA A 39 -5.94 3.32 10.17
CA ALA A 39 -5.10 2.76 9.11
C ALA A 39 -5.25 1.22 8.96
N PRO A 40 -5.36 0.41 10.04
CA PRO A 40 -5.60 -1.03 9.90
C PRO A 40 -6.92 -1.36 9.18
N VAL A 41 -7.97 -0.58 9.41
CA VAL A 41 -9.26 -0.76 8.73
C VAL A 41 -9.14 -0.44 7.24
N VAL A 42 -8.40 0.62 6.90
CA VAL A 42 -8.08 0.91 5.49
C VAL A 42 -7.31 -0.25 4.86
N GLY A 43 -6.31 -0.80 5.57
CA GLY A 43 -5.55 -1.97 5.14
C GLY A 43 -6.44 -3.18 4.84
N VAL A 44 -7.33 -3.54 5.78
CA VAL A 44 -8.29 -4.65 5.59
C VAL A 44 -9.19 -4.41 4.37
N VAL A 45 -9.64 -3.18 4.13
CA VAL A 45 -10.47 -2.87 2.96
C VAL A 45 -9.67 -3.01 1.65
N VAL A 46 -8.47 -2.44 1.59
CA VAL A 46 -7.60 -2.52 0.40
C VAL A 46 -7.18 -3.96 0.12
N GLY A 47 -6.78 -4.70 1.16
CA GLY A 47 -6.45 -6.11 1.07
C GLY A 47 -7.64 -6.98 0.71
N GLY A 48 -8.83 -6.67 1.23
CA GLY A 48 -10.07 -7.32 0.83
C GLY A 48 -10.37 -7.14 -0.66
N CYS A 49 -10.11 -5.96 -1.23
CA CYS A 49 -10.19 -5.73 -2.67
C CYS A 49 -9.14 -6.56 -3.45
N ALA A 50 -7.92 -6.69 -2.92
CA ALA A 50 -6.87 -7.52 -3.51
C ALA A 50 -7.26 -9.00 -3.55
N ALA A 51 -7.74 -9.53 -2.42
CA ALA A 51 -8.22 -10.90 -2.29
C ALA A 51 -9.43 -11.19 -3.20
N ALA A 52 -10.37 -10.24 -3.31
CA ALA A 52 -11.53 -10.37 -4.17
C ALA A 52 -11.13 -10.45 -5.66
N LEU A 53 -10.27 -9.53 -6.12
CA LEU A 53 -9.80 -9.53 -7.51
C LEU A 53 -9.00 -10.81 -7.83
N GLY A 54 -8.06 -11.19 -6.96
CA GLY A 54 -7.29 -12.43 -7.11
C GLY A 54 -8.19 -13.67 -7.15
N GLY A 55 -9.20 -13.74 -6.27
CA GLY A 55 -10.19 -14.81 -6.27
C GLY A 55 -11.00 -14.90 -7.55
N VAL A 56 -11.50 -13.77 -8.06
CA VAL A 56 -12.23 -13.73 -9.34
C VAL A 56 -11.35 -14.24 -10.49
N LEU A 57 -10.09 -13.79 -10.57
CA LEU A 57 -9.17 -14.22 -11.62
C LEU A 57 -8.84 -15.73 -11.56
N LEU A 58 -8.71 -16.28 -10.35
CA LEU A 58 -8.55 -17.72 -10.16
C LEU A 58 -9.77 -18.51 -10.62
N VAL A 59 -10.99 -18.05 -10.30
CA VAL A 59 -12.25 -18.68 -10.76
C VAL A 59 -12.37 -18.61 -12.29
N LEU A 60 -11.89 -17.54 -12.92
CA LEU A 60 -11.82 -17.41 -14.37
C LEU A 60 -10.70 -18.23 -15.02
N GLY A 61 -9.87 -18.93 -14.24
CA GLY A 61 -8.84 -19.84 -14.76
C GLY A 61 -7.59 -19.15 -15.29
N THR A 62 -7.29 -17.90 -14.90
CA THR A 62 -6.09 -17.19 -15.38
C THR A 62 -4.76 -17.73 -14.84
N GLY A 63 -4.82 -18.62 -13.84
CA GLY A 63 -3.67 -19.15 -13.11
C GLY A 63 -3.18 -18.25 -11.98
N ALA A 64 -2.39 -18.84 -11.07
CA ALA A 64 -1.94 -18.21 -9.83
C ALA A 64 -1.05 -16.97 -10.05
N MET A 65 -0.18 -17.01 -11.06
CA MET A 65 0.74 -15.91 -11.35
C MET A 65 -0.01 -14.62 -11.73
N VAL A 66 -1.00 -14.72 -12.64
CA VAL A 66 -1.81 -13.56 -13.07
C VAL A 66 -2.63 -13.02 -11.89
N ALA A 67 -3.24 -13.90 -11.10
CA ALA A 67 -3.98 -13.52 -9.90
C ALA A 67 -3.08 -12.82 -8.86
N ALA A 68 -1.85 -13.28 -8.68
CA ALA A 68 -0.87 -12.68 -7.77
C ALA A 68 -0.43 -11.29 -8.22
N VAL A 69 -0.07 -11.12 -9.50
CA VAL A 69 0.26 -9.81 -10.07
C VAL A 69 -0.88 -8.81 -9.88
N ALA A 70 -2.12 -9.23 -10.19
CA ALA A 70 -3.29 -8.38 -10.01
C ALA A 70 -3.52 -8.04 -8.53
N SER A 71 -3.39 -9.02 -7.63
CA SER A 71 -3.58 -8.80 -6.18
C SER A 71 -2.54 -7.81 -5.62
N VAL A 72 -1.28 -7.91 -6.02
CA VAL A 72 -0.19 -6.99 -5.60
C VAL A 72 -0.36 -5.59 -6.22
N ALA A 73 -0.93 -5.49 -7.42
CA ALA A 73 -1.20 -4.20 -8.06
C ALA A 73 -2.33 -3.40 -7.38
N VAL A 74 -3.29 -4.07 -6.74
CA VAL A 74 -4.43 -3.41 -6.07
C VAL A 74 -3.99 -2.38 -5.02
N PRO A 75 -3.17 -2.70 -4.00
CA PRO A 75 -2.72 -1.70 -3.04
C PRO A 75 -1.91 -0.57 -3.70
N ALA A 76 -1.13 -0.85 -4.74
CA ALA A 76 -0.42 0.20 -5.48
C ALA A 76 -1.40 1.19 -6.11
N VAL A 77 -2.43 0.72 -6.81
CA VAL A 77 -3.43 1.58 -7.47
C VAL A 77 -4.32 2.28 -6.44
N LEU A 78 -4.88 1.53 -5.49
CA LEU A 78 -5.84 2.06 -4.52
C LEU A 78 -5.21 3.04 -3.53
N THR A 79 -3.89 2.97 -3.29
CA THR A 79 -3.17 3.94 -2.46
C THR A 79 -2.43 5.02 -3.26
N ARG A 80 -2.65 5.07 -4.60
CA ARG A 80 -1.92 5.97 -5.53
C ARG A 80 -0.40 5.83 -5.46
N GLY A 81 0.09 4.65 -5.14
CA GLY A 81 1.51 4.37 -5.00
C GLY A 81 2.13 4.86 -3.70
N LEU A 82 1.38 5.45 -2.76
CA LEU A 82 1.91 6.09 -1.55
C LEU A 82 2.95 5.24 -0.80
N HIS A 83 2.68 3.94 -0.65
CA HIS A 83 3.58 3.03 0.06
C HIS A 83 4.82 2.66 -0.76
N LEU A 84 4.66 2.54 -2.08
CA LEU A 84 5.77 2.24 -3.00
C LEU A 84 6.68 3.46 -3.16
N ASP A 85 6.09 4.65 -3.24
CA ASP A 85 6.79 5.93 -3.27
C ASP A 85 7.64 6.11 -2.02
N GLY A 86 7.04 6.00 -0.83
CA GLY A 86 7.78 6.09 0.43
C GLY A 86 8.85 5.01 0.60
N LEU A 87 8.65 3.81 0.05
CA LEU A 87 9.68 2.76 0.02
C LEU A 87 10.84 3.13 -0.90
N ALA A 88 10.55 3.66 -2.10
CA ALA A 88 11.55 4.10 -3.06
C ALA A 88 12.36 5.28 -2.52
N ASP A 89 11.69 6.32 -2.01
CA ASP A 89 12.31 7.48 -1.37
C ASP A 89 13.22 7.05 -0.23
N THR A 90 12.75 6.11 0.59
CA THR A 90 13.54 5.59 1.72
C THR A 90 14.80 4.87 1.23
N ALA A 91 14.66 4.03 0.21
CA ALA A 91 15.79 3.33 -0.37
C ALA A 91 16.80 4.28 -1.01
N ASP A 92 16.35 5.31 -1.73
CA ASP A 92 17.24 6.30 -2.34
C ASP A 92 17.92 7.21 -1.31
N GLY A 93 17.18 7.67 -0.30
CA GLY A 93 17.74 8.45 0.79
C GLY A 93 18.83 7.68 1.55
N LEU A 94 18.53 6.46 1.98
CA LEU A 94 19.47 5.61 2.72
C LEU A 94 20.62 5.11 1.84
N GLY A 95 20.33 4.73 0.59
CA GLY A 95 21.31 4.24 -0.37
C GLY A 95 22.28 5.31 -0.87
N SER A 96 21.92 6.59 -0.75
CA SER A 96 22.78 7.70 -1.18
C SER A 96 24.10 7.82 -0.41
N GLY A 97 24.20 7.24 0.80
CA GLY A 97 25.39 7.33 1.66
C GLY A 97 25.72 8.74 2.16
N LYS A 98 24.79 9.69 1.98
CA LYS A 98 24.97 11.10 2.37
C LYS A 98 24.67 11.34 3.86
N PRO A 99 25.13 12.45 4.45
CA PRO A 99 24.66 12.90 5.76
C PRO A 99 23.14 13.03 5.80
N ALA A 100 22.56 12.90 7.00
CA ALA A 100 21.10 12.81 7.19
C ALA A 100 20.31 13.95 6.52
N GLU A 101 20.80 15.18 6.58
CA GLU A 101 20.14 16.35 5.97
C GLU A 101 20.04 16.22 4.45
N ASP A 102 21.09 15.71 3.79
CA ASP A 102 21.13 15.53 2.34
C ASP A 102 20.38 14.27 1.90
N ALA A 103 20.38 13.20 2.69
CA ALA A 103 19.54 12.03 2.46
C ALA A 103 18.04 12.39 2.52
N LEU A 104 17.65 13.23 3.49
CA LEU A 104 16.29 13.78 3.59
C LEU A 104 15.94 14.71 2.43
N ARG A 105 16.93 15.40 1.85
CA ARG A 105 16.72 16.17 0.62
C ARG A 105 16.45 15.24 -0.55
N VAL A 106 17.18 14.13 -0.69
CA VAL A 106 16.96 13.11 -1.73
C VAL A 106 15.54 12.55 -1.65
N MET A 107 15.09 12.13 -0.46
CA MET A 107 13.72 11.63 -0.22
C MET A 107 12.59 12.63 -0.55
N LYS A 108 12.90 13.92 -0.73
CA LYS A 108 11.91 14.95 -1.05
C LYS A 108 11.94 15.37 -2.53
N GLN A 109 12.89 14.83 -3.30
CA GLN A 109 12.90 15.04 -4.74
C GLN A 109 11.84 14.16 -5.39
N SER A 110 11.23 14.62 -6.48
CA SER A 110 10.22 13.83 -7.20
C SER A 110 10.83 12.77 -8.12
N ASP A 111 12.15 12.79 -8.33
CA ASP A 111 12.85 11.83 -9.18
C ASP A 111 13.14 10.55 -8.39
N ILE A 112 12.91 9.39 -9.03
CA ILE A 112 13.32 8.10 -8.48
C ILE A 112 14.79 7.83 -8.79
N GLY A 113 15.54 7.39 -7.79
CA GLY A 113 16.93 6.98 -7.92
C GLY A 113 17.10 5.48 -8.18
N PRO A 114 18.35 5.04 -8.45
CA PRO A 114 18.64 3.63 -8.74
C PRO A 114 18.32 2.67 -7.58
N PHE A 115 18.47 3.12 -6.32
CA PHE A 115 18.18 2.28 -5.16
C PHE A 115 16.68 2.12 -4.94
N GLY A 116 15.90 3.17 -5.21
CA GLY A 116 14.44 3.13 -5.23
C GLY A 116 13.95 2.12 -6.26
N VAL A 117 14.42 2.23 -7.52
CA VAL A 117 14.07 1.28 -8.60
C VAL A 117 14.44 -0.15 -8.22
N LEU A 118 15.68 -0.39 -7.76
CA LEU A 118 16.13 -1.74 -7.41
C LEU A 118 15.30 -2.33 -6.28
N THR A 119 15.03 -1.56 -5.24
CA THR A 119 14.20 -1.97 -4.10
C THR A 119 12.79 -2.33 -4.54
N LEU A 120 12.14 -1.47 -5.34
CA LEU A 120 10.79 -1.73 -5.83
C LEU A 120 10.71 -3.00 -6.68
N VAL A 121 11.67 -3.21 -7.59
CA VAL A 121 11.73 -4.42 -8.41
C VAL A 121 11.85 -5.66 -7.54
N LEU A 122 12.80 -5.67 -6.60
CA LEU A 122 13.03 -6.84 -5.73
C LEU A 122 11.83 -7.12 -4.82
N VAL A 123 11.24 -6.08 -4.22
CA VAL A 123 10.09 -6.24 -3.31
C VAL A 123 8.84 -6.69 -4.07
N LEU A 124 8.51 -6.08 -5.21
CA LEU A 124 7.33 -6.48 -5.99
C LEU A 124 7.50 -7.90 -6.55
N LEU A 125 8.70 -8.28 -7.01
CA LEU A 125 8.98 -9.66 -7.42
C LEU A 125 8.80 -10.65 -6.27
N ALA A 126 9.32 -10.33 -5.08
CA ALA A 126 9.17 -11.16 -3.89
C ALA A 126 7.69 -11.29 -3.47
N GLN A 127 6.94 -10.19 -3.48
CA GLN A 127 5.51 -10.19 -3.17
C GLN A 127 4.71 -11.04 -4.16
N VAL A 128 4.91 -10.84 -5.46
CA VAL A 128 4.21 -11.62 -6.50
C VAL A 128 4.57 -13.09 -6.39
N ALA A 129 5.85 -13.43 -6.21
CA ALA A 129 6.28 -14.82 -6.05
C ALA A 129 5.64 -15.46 -4.81
N ALA A 130 5.66 -14.79 -3.66
CA ALA A 130 5.06 -15.29 -2.43
C ALA A 130 3.54 -15.51 -2.58
N VAL A 131 2.82 -14.52 -3.10
CA VAL A 131 1.37 -14.59 -3.28
C VAL A 131 0.98 -15.66 -4.31
N SER A 132 1.73 -15.80 -5.41
CA SER A 132 1.50 -16.87 -6.39
C SER A 132 1.61 -18.25 -5.74
N ARG A 133 2.64 -18.47 -4.92
CA ARG A 133 2.81 -19.73 -4.18
C ARG A 133 1.67 -19.98 -3.20
N LEU A 134 1.19 -18.95 -2.50
CA LEU A 134 0.04 -19.09 -1.60
C LEU A 134 -1.25 -19.45 -2.35
N TYR A 135 -1.50 -18.87 -3.53
CA TYR A 135 -2.64 -19.21 -4.36
C TYR A 135 -2.57 -20.62 -4.94
N GLU A 136 -1.38 -21.12 -5.28
CA GLU A 136 -1.17 -22.51 -5.71
C GLU A 136 -1.52 -23.51 -4.61
N GLU A 137 -1.26 -23.17 -3.34
CA GLU A 137 -1.63 -24.03 -2.22
C GLU A 137 -3.14 -24.02 -1.94
N SER A 138 -3.74 -22.84 -1.89
CA SER A 138 -5.20 -22.68 -1.82
C SER A 138 -5.61 -21.22 -2.02
N TRP A 139 -6.83 -21.02 -2.51
CA TRP A 139 -7.43 -19.69 -2.56
C TRP A 139 -7.40 -18.97 -1.19
N GLY A 140 -7.73 -19.67 -0.10
CA GLY A 140 -7.81 -19.07 1.24
C GLY A 140 -6.47 -18.56 1.76
N ARG A 141 -5.37 -19.27 1.49
CA ARG A 141 -4.02 -18.82 1.85
C ARG A 141 -3.58 -17.61 1.06
N GLY A 142 -3.84 -17.59 -0.25
CA GLY A 142 -3.53 -16.43 -1.06
C GLY A 142 -4.38 -15.20 -0.70
N ALA A 143 -5.68 -15.40 -0.44
CA ALA A 143 -6.57 -14.34 0.04
C ALA A 143 -6.11 -13.75 1.38
N PHE A 144 -5.70 -14.60 2.34
CA PHE A 144 -5.15 -14.12 3.61
C PHE A 144 -3.79 -13.44 3.43
N GLY A 145 -2.94 -13.90 2.51
CA GLY A 145 -1.62 -13.33 2.28
C GLY A 145 -1.60 -11.94 1.66
N VAL A 146 -2.73 -11.47 1.10
CA VAL A 146 -2.87 -10.15 0.48
C VAL A 146 -3.70 -9.17 1.31
N VAL A 147 -4.18 -9.59 2.49
CA VAL A 147 -4.95 -8.81 3.47
C VAL A 147 -4.09 -8.44 4.66
#